data_AF-A0A259S266-F1
#
_entry.id   AF-A0A259S266-F1
#
_cell.length_a   1.000
_cell.length_b   1.000
_cell.length_c   1.000
_cell.angle_alpha   90.00
_cell.angle_beta   90.00
_cell.angle_gamma   90.00
#
_symmetry.space_group_name_H-M   'P 1'
#
loop_
_entity.id
_entity.type
_entity.pdbx_description
1 polymer ?
#
loop_
_entity_poly.entity_id
_entity_poly.type
_entity_poly.pdbx_seq_one_letter_code
_entity_poly.pdbx_strand_id
1 'polypeptide(L)'
;EVGEEVRSAFMAVLPEAKTAFVAKGEAGKYLADLPALARQRLMRAGLKRISGGNLCTVRSPDLFYSYRRDGGRTGRMATLIWRDAH
;
A
#
# COMPACT_ATOMS: atom_id res chain seq x y z
N GLU A 1 -6.42 -7.27 1.53
CA GLU A 1 -7.46 -7.75 0.60
C GLU A 1 -8.47 -6.65 0.37
N VAL A 2 -8.90 -6.51 -0.88
CA VAL A 2 -9.83 -5.50 -1.39
C VAL A 2 -10.75 -6.15 -2.44
N GLY A 3 -11.87 -5.52 -2.77
CA GLY A 3 -12.75 -5.98 -3.83
C GLY A 3 -12.39 -5.43 -5.22
N GLU A 4 -13.15 -5.86 -6.23
CA GLU A 4 -13.02 -5.42 -7.62
C GLU A 4 -13.18 -3.91 -7.79
N GLU A 5 -13.99 -3.26 -6.96
CA GLU A 5 -14.21 -1.81 -6.97
C GLU A 5 -12.92 -1.04 -6.76
N VAL A 6 -12.08 -1.48 -5.83
CA VAL A 6 -10.79 -0.85 -5.56
C VAL A 6 -9.84 -1.09 -6.73
N ARG A 7 -9.75 -2.33 -7.21
CA ARG A 7 -8.89 -2.68 -8.36
C ARG A 7 -9.24 -1.85 -9.60
N SER A 8 -10.53 -1.77 -9.92
CA SER A 8 -11.04 -0.99 -11.05
C SER A 8 -10.72 0.50 -10.90
N ALA A 9 -10.87 1.07 -9.71
CA ALA A 9 -10.53 2.47 -9.45
C ALA A 9 -9.03 2.76 -9.67
N PHE A 10 -8.14 1.84 -9.31
CA PHE A 10 -6.71 1.99 -9.59
C PHE A 10 -6.39 1.88 -11.09
N MET A 11 -6.98 0.90 -11.78
CA MET A 11 -6.76 0.67 -13.20
C MET A 11 -7.32 1.78 -14.09
N ALA A 12 -8.40 2.44 -13.67
CA ALA A 12 -8.97 3.60 -14.38
C ALA A 12 -8.00 4.79 -14.42
N VAL A 13 -7.15 4.95 -13.41
CA VAL A 13 -6.13 6.02 -13.37
C VAL A 13 -4.86 5.59 -14.09
N LEU A 14 -4.40 4.37 -13.84
CA LEU A 14 -3.19 3.80 -14.43
C LEU A 14 -3.43 2.32 -14.75
N PRO A 15 -3.61 1.93 -16.03
CA PRO A 15 -3.91 0.54 -16.39
C PRO A 15 -2.87 -0.48 -15.90
N GLU A 16 -1.61 -0.09 -15.81
CA GLU A 16 -0.50 -0.91 -15.31
C GLU A 16 -0.66 -1.29 -13.82
N ALA A 17 -1.52 -0.59 -13.08
CA ALA A 17 -1.88 -0.98 -11.71
C ALA A 17 -2.38 -2.41 -11.59
N LYS A 18 -2.91 -3.00 -12.68
CA LYS A 18 -3.33 -4.41 -12.75
C LYS A 18 -2.25 -5.38 -12.22
N THR A 19 -0.97 -5.10 -12.44
CA THR A 19 0.14 -5.98 -12.04
C THR A 19 0.36 -6.03 -10.53
N ALA A 20 -0.17 -5.06 -9.78
CA ALA A 20 -0.09 -4.99 -8.32
C ALA A 20 -1.30 -5.61 -7.61
N PHE A 21 -2.17 -6.31 -8.34
CA PHE A 21 -3.30 -7.06 -7.76
C PHE A 21 -3.20 -8.53 -8.10
N VAL A 22 -3.29 -9.37 -7.07
CA VAL A 22 -3.32 -10.84 -7.20
C VAL A 22 -4.70 -11.33 -6.77
N ALA A 23 -5.40 -12.06 -7.64
CA ALA A 23 -6.69 -12.66 -7.31
C ALA A 23 -6.53 -13.64 -6.14
N LYS A 24 -7.48 -13.66 -5.21
CA LYS A 24 -7.40 -14.47 -3.99
C LYS A 24 -8.68 -15.28 -3.78
N GLY A 25 -8.63 -16.58 -4.09
CA GLY A 25 -9.58 -17.62 -3.68
C GLY A 25 -11.03 -17.40 -4.13
N GLU A 26 -11.68 -16.38 -3.59
CA GLU A 26 -13.02 -15.92 -3.89
C GLU A 26 -13.05 -15.02 -5.14
N ALA A 27 -14.07 -15.19 -5.96
CA ALA A 27 -14.31 -14.33 -7.11
C ALA A 27 -14.48 -12.86 -6.68
N GLY A 28 -13.76 -11.95 -7.33
CA GLY A 28 -13.83 -10.52 -7.05
C GLY A 28 -13.01 -10.05 -5.83
N LYS A 29 -12.23 -10.92 -5.18
CA LYS A 29 -11.30 -10.55 -4.09
C LYS A 29 -9.85 -10.54 -4.56
N TYR A 30 -9.12 -9.50 -4.15
CA TYR A 30 -7.73 -9.29 -4.55
C TYR A 30 -6.83 -8.96 -3.36
N LEU A 31 -5.60 -9.49 -3.38
CA LEU A 31 -4.49 -8.96 -2.62
C LEU A 31 -3.86 -7.80 -3.39
N ALA A 32 -3.94 -6.60 -2.80
CA ALA A 32 -3.32 -5.40 -3.36
C ALA A 32 -1.93 -5.18 -2.76
N ASP A 33 -0.93 -5.03 -3.61
CA ASP A 33 0.42 -4.57 -3.24
C ASP A 33 0.44 -3.03 -3.22
N LEU A 34 0.12 -2.46 -2.06
CA LEU A 34 0.09 -1.00 -1.87
C LEU A 34 1.46 -0.33 -2.16
N PRO A 35 2.61 -0.87 -1.69
CA PRO A 35 3.91 -0.36 -2.09
C PRO A 35 4.14 -0.32 -3.60
N ALA A 36 3.77 -1.37 -4.35
CA ALA A 36 3.90 -1.39 -5.81
C ALA A 36 3.03 -0.32 -6.48
N LEU A 37 1.77 -0.18 -6.05
CA LEU A 37 0.85 0.86 -6.55
C LEU A 37 1.39 2.27 -6.32
N ALA A 38 1.97 2.52 -5.13
CA ALA A 38 2.61 3.80 -4.83
C ALA A 38 3.82 4.07 -5.73
N ARG A 39 4.70 3.06 -5.92
CA ARG A 39 5.88 3.18 -6.80
C ARG A 39 5.50 3.51 -8.23
N GLN A 40 4.51 2.81 -8.80
CA GLN A 40 4.03 3.07 -10.16
C GLN A 40 3.57 4.53 -10.33
N ARG A 41 2.83 5.07 -9.34
CA ARG A 41 2.38 6.47 -9.35
C ARG A 41 3.55 7.46 -9.23
N LEU A 42 4.49 7.20 -8.34
CA LEU A 42 5.68 8.05 -8.16
C LEU A 42 6.56 8.06 -9.41
N MET A 43 6.78 6.89 -10.03
CA MET A 43 7.53 6.79 -11.29
C MET A 43 6.84 7.55 -12.42
N ARG A 44 5.50 7.44 -12.54
CA ARG A 44 4.73 8.22 -13.51
C ARG A 44 4.84 9.72 -13.29
N ALA A 45 5.00 10.16 -12.04
CA ALA A 45 5.26 11.55 -11.69
C ALA A 45 6.72 12.00 -11.94
N GLY A 46 7.57 11.12 -12.49
CA GLY A 46 8.96 11.42 -12.85
C GLY A 46 9.98 11.16 -11.73
N LEU A 47 9.58 10.60 -10.58
CA LEU A 47 10.51 10.27 -9.51
C LEU A 47 11.34 9.03 -9.88
N LYS A 48 12.66 9.17 -9.79
CA LYS A 48 13.63 8.11 -10.13
C LYS A 48 14.19 7.37 -8.92
N ARG A 49 14.21 8.01 -7.75
CA ARG A 49 14.75 7.44 -6.51
C ARG A 49 13.60 7.18 -5.55
N ILE A 50 13.21 5.92 -5.42
CA ILE A 50 12.11 5.49 -4.55
C ILE A 50 12.62 4.33 -3.70
N SER A 51 12.50 4.45 -2.38
CA SER A 51 12.98 3.47 -1.41
C SER A 51 11.91 3.18 -0.34
N GLY A 52 12.18 2.19 0.51
CA GLY A 52 11.21 1.72 1.52
C GLY A 52 10.07 0.91 0.90
N GLY A 53 9.01 0.67 1.68
CA GLY A 53 7.84 -0.12 1.25
C GLY A 53 8.00 -1.64 1.35
N ASN A 54 8.94 -2.12 2.17
CA ASN A 54 9.26 -3.55 2.30
C ASN A 54 8.66 -4.17 3.58
N LEU A 55 8.05 -3.34 4.43
CA LEU A 55 7.52 -3.74 5.74
C LEU A 55 6.00 -3.90 5.67
N CYS A 56 5.46 -4.86 6.41
CA CYS A 56 4.04 -5.14 6.48
C CYS A 56 3.54 -4.98 7.91
N THR A 57 2.68 -3.98 8.14
CA THR A 57 2.14 -3.68 9.48
C THR A 57 1.34 -4.83 10.09
N VAL A 58 0.69 -5.65 9.25
CA VAL A 58 -0.04 -6.86 9.71
C VAL A 58 0.94 -7.94 10.20
N ARG A 59 2.03 -8.18 9.45
CA ARG A 59 2.95 -9.31 9.68
C ARG A 59 4.01 -9.06 10.76
N SER A 60 4.19 -7.80 11.17
CA SER A 60 5.19 -7.41 12.18
C SER A 60 4.51 -6.78 13.40
N PRO A 61 3.82 -7.58 14.24
CA PRO A 61 3.05 -7.09 15.38
C PRO A 61 3.89 -6.41 16.46
N ASP A 62 5.14 -6.83 16.63
CA ASP A 62 6.05 -6.27 17.64
C ASP A 62 6.56 -4.86 17.27
N LEU A 63 6.36 -4.45 16.01
CA LEU A 63 6.87 -3.18 15.46
C LEU A 63 5.76 -2.19 15.11
N PHE A 64 4.55 -2.67 14.80
CA PHE A 64 3.50 -1.82 14.23
C PHE A 64 2.10 -2.09 14.78
N TYR A 65 1.35 -1.02 15.03
CA TYR A 65 -0.11 -1.08 15.08
C TYR A 65 -0.68 -1.46 13.71
N SER A 66 -1.78 -2.22 13.70
CA SER A 66 -2.43 -2.62 12.45
C SER A 66 -3.93 -2.68 12.60
N TYR A 67 -4.63 -1.72 12.00
CA TYR A 67 -6.09 -1.65 12.01
C TYR A 67 -6.73 -2.97 11.53
N ARG A 68 -6.15 -3.58 10.48
CA ARG A 68 -6.68 -4.81 9.88
C ARG A 68 -6.51 -6.03 10.78
N ARG A 69 -5.41 -6.11 11.51
CA ARG A 69 -5.15 -7.21 12.45
C ARG A 69 -5.96 -7.03 13.73
N ASP A 70 -5.99 -5.80 14.25
CA ASP A 70 -6.46 -5.49 15.60
C ASP A 70 -7.95 -5.10 15.63
N GLY A 71 -8.72 -5.43 14.58
CA GLY A 71 -10.17 -5.20 14.53
C GLY A 71 -10.58 -3.73 14.69
N GLY A 72 -9.72 -2.80 14.28
CA GLY A 72 -9.94 -1.36 14.37
C GLY A 72 -9.68 -0.70 15.73
N ARG A 73 -9.44 -1.47 16.79
CA ARG A 73 -9.11 -0.95 18.13
C ARG A 73 -7.60 -1.00 18.36
N THR A 74 -6.88 -0.02 17.82
CA THR A 74 -5.40 0.02 17.88
C THR A 74 -4.88 1.45 17.85
N GLY A 75 -3.61 1.64 18.18
CA GLY A 75 -2.93 2.93 18.12
C GLY A 75 -2.69 3.44 16.69
N ARG A 76 -1.90 4.50 16.54
CA ARG A 76 -1.49 5.05 15.24
C ARG A 76 0.00 5.33 15.26
N MET A 77 0.67 5.03 14.15
CA MET A 77 2.04 5.48 13.90
C MET A 77 2.01 6.80 13.14
N ALA A 78 3.10 7.56 13.25
CA ALA A 78 3.35 8.74 12.44
C ALA A 78 4.61 8.52 11.59
N THR A 79 4.64 9.11 10.40
CA THR A 79 5.86 9.24 9.57
C THR A 79 6.20 10.72 9.52
N LEU A 80 7.41 11.08 9.97
CA LEU A 80 7.85 12.46 10.05
C LEU A 80 9.08 12.66 9.17
N ILE A 81 9.15 13.80 8.51
CA ILE A 81 10.32 14.25 7.76
C ILE A 81 10.49 15.74 8.01
N TRP A 82 11.71 16.17 8.31
CA TRP A 82 12.06 17.57 8.50
C TRP A 82 13.46 17.82 7.95
N ARG A 83 13.75 19.08 7.67
CA ARG A 83 15.12 19.54 7.47
C ARG A 83 15.64 19.99 8.81
N ASP A 84 16.84 19.56 9.16
CA ASP A 84 17.53 20.12 10.31
C ASP A 84 17.88 21.60 10.05
N ALA A 85 18.00 22.39 11.11
CA ALA A 85 18.21 23.82 11.04
C ALA A 85 19.67 24.24 10.74
N HIS A 86 20.55 23.27 10.53
CA HIS A 86 21.98 23.48 10.25
C HIS A 86 22.26 23.71 8.76
#